data_AF-A0A969FWA3-F1
#
_entry.id   AF-A0A969FWA3-F1
#
_cell.length_a   1.000
_cell.length_b   1.000
_cell.length_c   1.000
_cell.angle_alpha   90.00
_cell.angle_beta   90.00
_cell.angle_gamma   90.00
#
_symmetry.space_group_name_H-M   'P 1'
#
loop_
_entity.id
_entity.type
_entity.pdbx_description
1 polymer ?
#
loop_
_entity_poly.entity_id
_entity_poly.type
_entity_poly.pdbx_seq_one_letter_code
_entity_poly.pdbx_strand_id
1 'polypeptide(L)' 'MTMRELANAIGYTAYSHISLIEKGKREPSLKFVRKVADFFGVTVDQLVRDEQDV' A
#
# COMPACT_ATOMS: atom_id res chain seq x y z
N MET A 1 -5.10 -9.25 -7.20
CA MET A 1 -3.87 -9.63 -6.48
C MET A 1 -4.19 -9.86 -5.02
N THR A 2 -3.54 -10.83 -4.38
CA THR A 2 -3.65 -11.06 -2.94
C THR A 2 -2.65 -10.17 -2.17
N MET A 3 -2.87 -9.96 -0.87
CA MET A 3 -1.88 -9.23 -0.04
C MET A 3 -0.51 -9.90 -0.02
N ARG A 4 -0.46 -11.24 -0.15
CA ARG A 4 0.79 -11.98 -0.22
C ARG A 4 1.52 -11.75 -1.54
N GLU A 5 0.79 -11.71 -2.64
CA GLU A 5 1.33 -11.37 -3.96
C GLU A 5 1.88 -9.94 -3.97
N LEU A 6 1.13 -8.97 -3.44
CA LEU A 6 1.58 -7.59 -3.32
C LEU A 6 2.86 -7.51 -2.47
N ALA A 7 2.87 -8.09 -1.27
CA ALA A 7 4.05 -8.08 -0.39
C ALA A 7 5.30 -8.58 -1.11
N ASN A 8 5.20 -9.72 -1.81
CA ASN A 8 6.29 -10.26 -2.59
C ASN A 8 6.74 -9.32 -3.72
N ALA A 9 5.80 -8.71 -4.44
CA ALA A 9 6.08 -7.81 -5.55
C ALA A 9 6.81 -6.53 -5.12
N ILE A 10 6.49 -5.97 -3.95
CA ILE A 10 7.15 -4.77 -3.40
C ILE A 10 8.34 -5.09 -2.48
N GLY A 11 8.77 -6.35 -2.42
CA GLY A 11 9.95 -6.79 -1.67
C GLY A 11 9.77 -6.80 -0.15
N TYR A 12 8.57 -7.14 0.32
CA TYR A 12 8.24 -7.37 1.73
C TYR A 12 8.04 -8.86 1.98
N THR A 13 8.65 -9.38 3.05
CA THR A 13 8.57 -10.79 3.43
C THR A 13 7.26 -11.17 4.12
N ALA A 14 6.56 -10.20 4.72
CA ALA A 14 5.33 -10.44 5.47
C ALA A 14 4.18 -9.55 4.98
N TYR A 15 3.06 -10.20 4.61
CA TYR A 15 1.81 -9.52 4.25
C TYR A 15 1.03 -9.00 5.46
N SER A 16 1.40 -9.42 6.68
CA SER A 16 0.75 -8.99 7.92
C SER A 16 0.81 -7.48 8.11
N HIS A 17 1.87 -6.83 7.64
CA HIS A 17 1.99 -5.38 7.64
C HIS A 17 0.91 -4.72 6.76
N ILE A 18 0.68 -5.25 5.55
CA ILE A 18 -0.36 -4.79 4.63
C ILE A 18 -1.74 -4.99 5.27
N SER A 19 -1.97 -6.16 5.88
CA SER A 19 -3.25 -6.43 6.54
C SER A 19 -3.57 -5.48 7.71
N LEU A 20 -2.57 -4.92 8.39
CA LEU A 20 -2.80 -3.93 9.44
C LEU A 20 -3.15 -2.57 8.86
N ILE A 21 -2.52 -2.21 7.73
CA ILE A 21 -2.80 -0.97 6.99
C ILE A 21 -4.23 -0.99 6.45
N GLU A 22 -4.62 -2.06 5.74
CA GLU A 22 -5.97 -2.23 5.16
C GLU A 22 -7.09 -2.21 6.21
N LYS A 23 -6.77 -2.57 7.46
CA LYS A 23 -7.72 -2.56 8.58
C LYS A 23 -7.74 -1.24 9.35
N GLY A 24 -6.99 -0.23 8.92
CA GLY A 24 -6.82 1.05 9.63
C GLY A 24 -6.12 0.92 10.98
N LYS A 25 -5.48 -0.22 11.27
CA LYS A 25 -4.79 -0.47 12.55
C LYS A 25 -3.39 0.12 12.56
N ARG A 26 -2.85 0.48 11.40
CA ARG A 26 -1.49 1.01 11.26
C ARG A 26 -1.40 1.92 10.05
N GLU A 27 -0.85 3.10 10.26
CA GLU A 27 -0.53 4.02 9.17
C GLU A 27 0.62 3.49 8.29
N PRO A 28 0.50 3.56 6.95
CA PRO A 28 1.57 3.17 6.05
C PRO A 28 2.73 4.17 6.12
N SER A 29 3.97 3.67 6.14
CA SER A 29 5.16 4.53 6.00
C SER A 29 5.24 5.11 4.59
N LEU A 30 5.82 6.31 4.42
CA LEU A 30 6.05 6.91 3.09
C LEU A 30 6.84 5.99 2.14
N LYS A 31 7.80 5.21 2.67
CA LYS A 31 8.54 4.21 1.91
C LYS A 31 7.63 3.12 1.32
N PHE A 32 6.64 2.69 2.08
CA PHE A 32 5.65 1.71 1.64
C PHE A 32 4.77 2.30 0.55
N VAL A 33 4.20 3.49 0.79
CA VAL A 33 3.34 4.18 -0.18
C VAL A 33 4.07 4.41 -1.50
N ARG A 34 5.33 4.86 -1.47
CA ARG A 34 6.15 5.03 -2.67
C ARG A 34 6.36 3.72 -3.43
N LYS A 35 6.68 2.62 -2.74
CA LYS A 35 6.87 1.32 -3.39
C LYS A 35 5.58 0.80 -4.05
N VAL A 36 4.44 1.03 -3.41
CA VAL A 36 3.12 0.69 -3.95
C VAL A 36 2.83 1.54 -5.18
N ALA A 37 3.06 2.86 -5.09
CA ALA A 37 2.90 3.78 -6.22
C ALA A 37 3.75 3.36 -7.43
N ASP A 38 5.04 3.09 -7.19
CA ASP A 38 5.99 2.63 -8.22
C ASP A 38 5.53 1.29 -8.84
N PHE A 39 4.99 0.36 -8.04
CA PHE A 39 4.50 -0.93 -8.52
C PHE A 39 3.25 -0.81 -9.40
N PHE A 40 2.33 0.08 -9.04
CA PHE A 40 1.09 0.30 -9.79
C PHE A 40 1.23 1.34 -10.92
N GLY A 41 2.38 2.03 -11.02
CA GLY A 41 2.61 3.08 -12.02
C GLY A 41 1.77 4.34 -11.79
N VAL A 42 1.40 4.59 -10.53
CA VAL A 42 0.60 5.77 -10.11
C VAL A 42 1.46 6.74 -9.31
N THR A 43 0.96 7.95 -9.06
CA THR A 43 1.63 8.88 -8.15
C THR A 43 1.28 8.56 -6.69
N VAL A 44 2.16 8.94 -5.76
CA VAL A 44 1.87 8.84 -4.32
C VAL A 44 0.61 9.62 -3.95
N ASP A 45 0.39 10.77 -4.60
CA ASP A 45 -0.79 11.61 -4.41
C ASP A 45 -2.10 10.86 -4.73
N GLN A 46 -2.13 10.03 -5.78
CA GLN A 46 -3.29 9.20 -6.09
C GLN A 46 -3.60 8.14 -5.01
N LEU A 47 -2.60 7.70 -4.24
CA LEU A 47 -2.81 6.74 -3.15
C LEU A 47 -3.29 7.40 -1.86
N VAL A 48 -3.09 8.70 -1.70
CA VAL A 48 -3.40 9.46 -0.47
C VAL A 48 -4.70 10.26 -0.62
N ARG A 49 -5.15 10.52 -1.85
CA ARG A 49 -6.46 11.11 -2.11
C ARG A 49 -7.56 10.15 -1.70
N ASP A 50 -8.47 10.64 -0.88
CA ASP A 50 -9.68 9.92 -0.53
C ASP A 50 -10.67 10.05 -1.71
N GLU A 51 -10.96 8.94 -2.39
CA GLU A 51 -12.04 8.91 -3.41
C GLU A 51 -13.44 8.98 -2.76
N GLN A 52 -13.53 9.05 -1.43
CA GLN A 52 -14.78 9.20 -0.69
C GLN A 52 -15.20 10.66 -0.41
N ASP A 53 -14.40 11.64 -0.83
CA ASP A 53 -14.75 13.08 -0.75
C ASP A 53 -15.64 13.55 -1.93
N VAL A 54 -16.59 12.72 -2.37
CA VAL A 54 -17.61 13.05 -3.38
C VAL A 54 -19.02 12.83 -2.87
#